data_AF-A0A963V7F9-F1
#
_entry.id   AF-A0A963V7F9-F1
#
_cell.length_a   1.000
_cell.length_b   1.000
_cell.length_c   1.000
_cell.angle_alpha   90.00
_cell.angle_beta   90.00
_cell.angle_gamma   90.00
#
_symmetry.space_group_name_H-M   'P 1'
#
loop_
_entity.id
_entity.type
_entity.pdbx_description
1 polymer ?
#
loop_
_entity_poly.entity_id
_entity_poly.type
_entity_poly.pdbx_seq_one_letter_code
_entity_poly.pdbx_strand_id
1 'polypeptide(L)'
;LMMARRLVEALGGDPARVEGYGKGAIVGAAGELEHGALWHAPGGYAMREVLGGAKAIVPSAKKVGGAGARLDVPVTHVNASYVRSHFDSMEIGLNDAPRADEMVLVLVMTTGPRVHSRSGGLEAWDIKGEDGLR
;
A
#
# COMPACT_ATOMS: atom_id res chain seq x y z
N LEU A 1 4.33 8.16 10.60
CA LEU A 1 5.61 7.47 10.28
C LEU A 1 5.80 6.10 10.93
N MET A 2 5.41 5.89 12.20
CA MET A 2 5.70 4.63 12.95
C MET A 2 5.40 3.34 12.16
N MET A 3 4.21 3.16 11.59
CA MET A 3 3.85 1.93 10.85
C MET A 3 4.74 1.69 9.63
N ALA A 4 5.04 2.73 8.85
CA ALA A 4 5.90 2.62 7.68
C ALA A 4 7.34 2.21 8.05
N ARG A 5 7.90 2.79 9.13
CA ARG A 5 9.23 2.39 9.64
C ARG A 5 9.25 0.93 10.10
N ARG A 6 8.20 0.49 10.79
CA ARG A 6 8.07 -0.92 11.23
C ARG A 6 8.01 -1.90 10.04
N LEU A 7 7.38 -1.50 8.93
CA LEU A 7 7.37 -2.32 7.71
C LEU A 7 8.74 -2.42 7.06
N VAL A 8 9.48 -1.30 6.95
CA VAL A 8 10.86 -1.33 6.45
C VAL A 8 11.74 -2.22 7.32
N GLU A 9 11.63 -2.09 8.64
CA GLU A 9 12.36 -2.95 9.59
C GLU A 9 12.02 -4.44 9.38
N ALA A 10 10.72 -4.77 9.26
CA ALA A 10 10.28 -6.13 9.00
C ALA A 10 10.77 -6.69 7.65
N LEU A 11 11.09 -5.83 6.68
CA LEU A 11 11.67 -6.18 5.38
C LEU A 11 13.21 -6.12 5.38
N GLY A 12 13.84 -5.98 6.54
CA GLY A 12 15.30 -6.03 6.72
C GLY A 12 15.98 -4.67 6.86
N GLY A 13 15.24 -3.62 7.20
CA GLY A 13 15.78 -2.34 7.69
C GLY A 13 16.27 -1.36 6.63
N ASP A 14 16.54 -1.81 5.41
CA ASP A 14 16.94 -0.95 4.29
C ASP A 14 15.73 -0.49 3.45
N PRO A 15 15.37 0.81 3.46
CA PRO A 15 14.29 1.34 2.63
C PRO A 15 14.47 1.09 1.12
N ALA A 16 15.72 0.99 0.64
CA ALA A 16 16.00 0.78 -0.78
C ALA A 16 15.55 -0.61 -1.29
N ARG A 17 15.27 -1.55 -0.39
CA ARG A 17 14.73 -2.87 -0.73
C ARG A 17 13.23 -2.87 -1.06
N VAL A 18 12.52 -1.78 -0.77
CA VAL A 18 11.07 -1.69 -1.02
C VAL A 18 10.82 -1.22 -2.44
N GLU A 19 10.30 -2.11 -3.28
CA GLU A 19 10.00 -1.81 -4.69
C GLU A 19 8.52 -1.51 -4.93
N GLY A 20 7.61 -2.05 -4.10
CA GLY A 20 6.18 -1.79 -4.22
C GLY A 20 5.51 -1.42 -2.90
N TYR A 21 4.40 -0.69 -2.98
CA TYR A 21 3.59 -0.36 -1.82
C TYR A 21 2.07 -0.36 -2.08
N GLY A 22 1.30 -0.34 -1.00
CA GLY A 22 -0.15 -0.13 -1.01
C GLY A 22 -0.64 0.35 0.36
N LYS A 23 -1.86 0.88 0.42
CA LYS A 23 -2.53 1.23 1.68
C LYS A 23 -4.01 0.86 1.65
N GLY A 24 -4.60 0.67 2.82
CA GLY A 24 -6.02 0.38 2.91
C GLY A 24 -6.66 0.77 4.22
N ALA A 25 -7.99 0.72 4.25
CA ALA A 25 -8.77 0.91 5.46
C ALA A 25 -10.04 0.07 5.46
N ILE A 26 -10.39 -0.50 6.61
CA ILE A 26 -11.69 -1.12 6.86
C ILE A 26 -12.35 -0.33 7.99
N VAL A 27 -13.50 0.28 7.71
CA VAL A 27 -14.27 1.05 8.68
C VAL A 27 -15.35 0.15 9.28
N GLY A 28 -15.50 0.18 10.60
CA GLY A 28 -16.58 -0.51 11.31
C GLY A 28 -17.97 -0.04 10.88
N ALA A 29 -18.98 -0.89 11.11
CA ALA A 29 -20.33 -0.68 10.62
C ALA A 29 -21.06 0.56 11.18
N ALA A 30 -20.60 1.14 12.29
CA ALA A 30 -21.15 2.39 12.85
C ALA A 30 -20.44 3.66 12.32
N GLY A 31 -19.44 3.50 11.44
CA GLY A 31 -18.80 4.60 10.74
C GLY A 31 -19.28 4.75 9.29
N GLU A 32 -18.56 5.55 8.51
CA GLU A 32 -18.82 5.74 7.09
C GLU A 32 -17.55 5.66 6.24
N LEU A 33 -17.71 5.55 4.92
CA LEU A 33 -16.58 5.37 3.99
C LEU A 33 -15.57 6.53 4.07
N GLU A 34 -16.03 7.74 4.40
CA GLU A 34 -15.20 8.93 4.48
C GLU A 34 -14.24 8.91 5.68
N HIS A 35 -14.59 8.22 6.76
CA HIS A 35 -13.63 7.99 7.86
C HIS A 35 -12.37 7.29 7.34
N GLY A 36 -12.51 6.34 6.41
CA GLY A 36 -11.38 5.68 5.75
C GLY A 36 -10.59 6.60 4.82
N ALA A 37 -11.18 7.68 4.31
CA ALA A 37 -10.48 8.66 3.47
C ALA A 37 -9.45 9.47 4.28
N LEU A 38 -9.63 9.62 5.59
CA LEU A 38 -8.65 10.23 6.50
C LEU A 38 -7.29 9.53 6.46
N TRP A 39 -7.24 8.26 6.01
CA TRP A 39 -5.97 7.53 5.83
C TRP A 39 -5.16 7.98 4.62
N HIS A 40 -5.71 8.83 3.75
CA HIS A 40 -5.06 9.23 2.50
C HIS A 40 -3.69 9.87 2.74
N ALA A 41 -3.65 10.97 3.50
CA ALA A 41 -2.43 11.72 3.80
C ALA A 41 -1.51 10.98 4.78
N PRO A 42 -1.95 10.57 5.99
CA PRO A 42 -1.06 9.96 6.97
C PRO A 42 -0.53 8.59 6.53
N GLY A 43 -1.31 7.79 5.80
CA GLY A 43 -0.83 6.53 5.25
C GLY A 43 0.12 6.74 4.08
N GLY A 44 -0.33 7.51 3.07
CA GLY A 44 0.42 7.68 1.82
C GLY A 44 1.72 8.49 1.99
N TYR A 45 1.66 9.66 2.62
CA TYR A 45 2.82 10.52 2.77
C TYR A 45 3.86 9.93 3.72
N ALA A 46 3.42 9.23 4.78
CA ALA A 46 4.35 8.57 5.69
C ALA A 46 5.19 7.48 5.00
N MET A 47 4.59 6.69 4.10
CA MET A 47 5.35 5.70 3.33
C MET A 47 6.33 6.36 2.38
N ARG A 48 5.86 7.35 1.62
CA ARG A 48 6.71 8.06 0.64
C ARG A 48 7.89 8.75 1.31
N GLU A 49 7.68 9.35 2.48
CA GLU A 49 8.74 9.98 3.27
C GLU A 49 9.77 8.95 3.77
N VAL A 50 9.33 7.83 4.34
CA VAL A 50 10.25 6.78 4.83
C VAL A 50 11.07 6.18 3.69
N LEU A 51 10.53 6.15 2.47
CA LEU A 51 11.21 5.62 1.28
C LEU A 51 11.98 6.69 0.49
N GLY A 52 12.32 7.84 1.10
CA GLY A 52 13.18 8.83 0.46
C GLY A 52 12.51 9.67 -0.63
N GLY A 53 11.19 9.85 -0.57
CA GLY A 53 10.46 10.72 -1.49
C GLY A 53 9.92 10.01 -2.74
N ALA A 54 9.50 8.75 -2.58
CA ALA A 54 8.88 7.95 -3.64
C ALA A 54 7.82 8.74 -4.43
N LYS A 55 7.87 8.63 -5.76
CA LYS A 55 7.15 9.52 -6.68
C LYS A 55 5.73 9.06 -7.02
N ALA A 56 5.50 7.76 -7.10
CA ALA A 56 4.20 7.23 -7.45
C ALA A 56 3.13 7.54 -6.39
N ILE A 57 1.86 7.43 -6.79
CA ILE A 57 0.76 7.46 -5.84
C ILE A 57 0.69 6.11 -5.13
N VAL A 58 0.52 6.11 -3.82
CA VAL A 58 0.26 4.87 -3.05
C VAL A 58 -1.15 4.40 -3.40
N PRO A 59 -1.31 3.25 -4.09
CA PRO A 59 -2.61 2.72 -4.47
C PRO A 59 -3.40 2.33 -3.21
N SER A 60 -4.72 2.35 -3.30
CA SER A 60 -5.54 2.08 -2.11
C SER A 60 -6.89 1.45 -2.40
N ALA A 61 -7.37 0.71 -1.42
CA ALA A 61 -8.74 0.24 -1.32
C ALA A 61 -9.29 0.56 0.08
N LYS A 62 -10.56 0.92 0.18
CA LYS A 62 -11.24 1.12 1.46
C LYS A 62 -12.68 0.63 1.40
N LYS A 63 -13.21 0.09 2.50
CA LYS A 63 -14.59 -0.38 2.61
C LYS A 63 -15.14 -0.21 4.03
N VAL A 64 -16.47 -0.21 4.15
CA VAL A 64 -17.15 -0.45 5.44
C VAL A 64 -17.37 -1.97 5.56
N GLY A 65 -17.07 -2.53 6.73
CA GLY A 65 -17.21 -3.97 7.01
C GLY A 65 -17.29 -4.26 8.50
N GLY A 66 -17.82 -5.43 8.85
CA GLY A 66 -17.83 -5.91 10.24
C GLY A 66 -16.52 -6.59 10.64
N ALA A 67 -16.44 -7.04 11.89
CA ALA A 67 -15.32 -7.82 12.39
C ALA A 67 -15.07 -9.05 11.51
N GLY A 68 -13.79 -9.32 11.19
CA GLY A 68 -13.41 -10.41 10.29
C GLY A 68 -13.44 -10.05 8.80
N ALA A 69 -13.87 -8.84 8.43
CA ALA A 69 -13.84 -8.39 7.04
C ALA A 69 -12.41 -8.42 6.46
N ARG A 70 -12.31 -8.85 5.20
CA ARG A 70 -11.05 -8.92 4.43
C ARG A 70 -10.98 -7.79 3.40
N LEU A 71 -9.76 -7.32 3.14
CA LEU A 71 -9.46 -6.27 2.17
C LEU A 71 -8.24 -6.66 1.33
N ASP A 72 -8.42 -6.80 0.03
CA ASP A 72 -7.30 -6.84 -0.93
C ASP A 72 -6.72 -5.44 -1.09
N VAL A 73 -5.48 -5.26 -0.64
CA VAL A 73 -4.75 -4.01 -0.81
C VAL A 73 -3.95 -4.10 -2.10
N PRO A 74 -4.24 -3.26 -3.11
CA PRO A 74 -3.47 -3.25 -4.35
C PRO A 74 -2.07 -2.69 -4.10
N VAL A 75 -1.10 -3.19 -4.88
CA VAL A 75 0.31 -2.79 -4.84
C VAL A 75 0.77 -2.35 -6.22
N THR A 76 1.56 -1.28 -6.28
CA THR A 76 2.26 -0.79 -7.48
C THR A 76 3.70 -0.40 -7.13
N HIS A 77 4.54 -0.21 -8.15
CA HIS A 77 5.94 0.20 -7.95
C HIS A 77 6.05 1.61 -7.36
N VAL A 78 6.99 1.80 -6.42
CA VAL A 78 7.09 3.02 -5.60
C VAL A 78 7.46 4.29 -6.38
N ASN A 79 8.15 4.14 -7.51
CA ASN A 79 8.64 5.27 -8.31
C ASN A 79 7.85 5.50 -9.61
N ALA A 80 7.11 4.51 -10.10
CA ALA A 80 6.37 4.62 -11.37
C ALA A 80 5.16 3.68 -11.38
N SER A 81 3.96 4.24 -11.43
CA SER A 81 2.71 3.49 -11.32
C SER A 81 2.46 2.55 -12.51
N TYR A 82 3.11 2.71 -13.66
CA TYR A 82 2.90 1.85 -14.84
C TYR A 82 3.87 0.67 -14.96
N VAL A 83 4.76 0.45 -13.99
CA VAL A 83 5.66 -0.71 -13.98
C VAL A 83 4.84 -1.98 -13.79
N ARG A 84 4.57 -2.68 -14.89
CA ARG A 84 3.51 -3.71 -14.95
C ARG A 84 3.86 -4.95 -14.14
N SER A 85 5.14 -5.23 -13.97
CA SER A 85 5.63 -6.35 -13.17
C SER A 85 5.23 -6.26 -11.70
N HIS A 86 4.93 -5.05 -11.21
CA HIS A 86 4.64 -4.75 -9.80
C HIS A 86 3.15 -4.58 -9.46
N PHE A 87 2.24 -4.81 -10.42
CA PHE A 87 0.81 -4.90 -10.11
C PHE A 87 0.50 -6.16 -9.34
N ASP A 88 0.22 -6.04 -8.05
CA ASP A 88 -0.08 -7.18 -7.18
C ASP A 88 -1.15 -6.80 -6.13
N SER A 89 -1.55 -7.75 -5.30
CA SER A 89 -2.37 -7.46 -4.12
C SER A 89 -2.00 -8.34 -2.92
N MET A 90 -2.30 -7.83 -1.72
CA MET A 90 -2.17 -8.59 -0.48
C MET A 90 -3.48 -8.50 0.29
N GLU A 91 -4.06 -9.65 0.64
CA GLU A 91 -5.28 -9.72 1.45
C GLU A 91 -4.94 -9.49 2.93
N ILE A 92 -5.59 -8.51 3.54
CA ILE A 92 -5.40 -8.13 4.94
C ILE A 92 -6.75 -8.18 5.68
N GLY A 93 -6.69 -8.57 6.95
CA GLY A 93 -7.83 -8.55 7.87
C GLY A 93 -7.45 -9.14 9.23
N LEU A 94 -8.27 -8.84 10.23
CA LEU A 94 -8.14 -9.32 11.60
C LEU A 94 -9.42 -10.07 11.97
N ASN A 95 -9.32 -11.16 12.74
CA ASN A 95 -10.45 -12.05 13.01
C ASN A 95 -11.55 -11.39 13.85
N ASP A 96 -11.23 -10.39 14.67
CA ASP A 96 -12.15 -9.73 15.60
C ASP A 96 -12.29 -8.20 15.37
N ALA A 97 -11.72 -7.67 14.29
CA ALA A 97 -11.72 -6.24 13.98
C ALA A 97 -12.05 -5.95 12.49
N PRO A 98 -12.51 -4.74 12.15
CA PRO A 98 -12.92 -3.68 13.09
C PRO A 98 -14.24 -4.02 13.79
N ARG A 99 -14.36 -3.71 15.08
CA ARG A 99 -15.67 -3.60 15.73
C ARG A 99 -16.46 -2.43 15.14
N ALA A 100 -17.74 -2.33 15.50
CA ALA A 100 -18.66 -1.38 14.86
C ALA A 100 -18.16 0.08 14.90
N ASP A 101 -17.55 0.49 16.00
CA ASP A 101 -17.02 1.83 16.28
C ASP A 101 -15.50 1.98 16.06
N GLU A 102 -14.87 1.02 15.39
CA GLU A 102 -13.43 0.98 15.15
C GLU A 102 -13.06 1.14 13.67
N MET A 103 -11.75 1.27 13.41
CA MET A 103 -11.18 1.21 12.07
C MET A 103 -9.89 0.39 12.05
N VAL A 104 -9.69 -0.39 10.99
CA VAL A 104 -8.41 -1.01 10.67
C VAL A 104 -7.72 -0.17 9.60
N LEU A 105 -6.49 0.25 9.87
CA LEU A 105 -5.63 0.98 8.93
C LEU A 105 -4.49 0.09 8.47
N VAL A 106 -4.23 0.08 7.17
CA VAL A 106 -3.33 -0.89 6.53
C VAL A 106 -2.29 -0.18 5.69
N LEU A 107 -1.04 -0.65 5.78
CA LEU A 107 0.05 -0.36 4.85
C LEU A 107 0.62 -1.72 4.38
N VAL A 108 1.01 -1.80 3.11
CA VAL A 108 1.64 -2.98 2.49
C VAL A 108 2.91 -2.52 1.78
N MET A 109 4.00 -3.27 1.93
CA MET A 109 5.25 -3.07 1.18
C MET A 109 5.70 -4.41 0.61
N THR A 110 6.28 -4.39 -0.58
CA THR A 110 6.83 -5.56 -1.27
C THR A 110 8.25 -5.26 -1.72
N THR A 111 9.06 -6.32 -1.90
CA THR A 111 10.48 -6.23 -2.23
C THR A 111 10.79 -6.53 -3.69
N GLY A 112 9.78 -6.59 -4.55
CA GLY A 112 9.97 -6.89 -5.96
C GLY A 112 8.67 -7.19 -6.72
N PRO A 113 8.80 -7.64 -7.98
CA PRO A 113 7.67 -7.90 -8.86
C PRO A 113 6.95 -9.21 -8.52
N ARG A 114 5.82 -9.45 -9.19
CA ARG A 114 5.16 -10.77 -9.18
C ARG A 114 6.16 -11.86 -9.57
N VAL A 115 6.14 -12.97 -8.82
CA VAL A 115 7.08 -14.11 -8.95
C VAL A 115 7.26 -14.66 -10.36
N HIS A 116 6.24 -14.54 -11.21
CA HIS A 116 6.27 -15.00 -12.61
C HIS A 116 5.84 -13.88 -13.58
N SER A 117 6.22 -12.63 -13.32
CA SER A 117 5.94 -11.50 -14.22
C SER A 117 6.44 -11.81 -15.64
N ARG A 118 5.53 -11.76 -16.63
CA ARG A 118 5.80 -12.11 -18.04
C ARG A 118 4.83 -11.46 -19.02
N SER A 119 4.27 -10.31 -18.65
CA SER A 119 3.18 -9.64 -19.39
C SER A 119 3.62 -8.34 -20.09
N GLY A 120 4.94 -8.12 -20.20
CA GLY A 120 5.56 -6.91 -20.75
C GLY A 120 5.15 -5.64 -20.02
N GLY A 121 5.28 -4.49 -20.69
CA GLY A 121 4.95 -3.17 -20.13
C GLY A 121 6.20 -2.34 -19.88
N LEU A 122 6.06 -1.28 -19.07
CA LEU A 122 7.21 -0.53 -18.56
C LEU A 122 7.96 -1.42 -17.55
N GLU A 123 9.27 -1.56 -17.74
CA GLU A 123 10.13 -2.29 -16.81
C GLU A 123 10.76 -1.35 -15.78
N ALA A 124 11.15 -1.89 -14.62
CA ALA A 124 11.65 -1.08 -13.50
C ALA A 124 12.94 -0.32 -13.84
N TRP A 125 13.78 -0.88 -14.72
CA TRP A 125 15.01 -0.23 -15.20
C TRP A 125 14.77 0.82 -16.29
N ASP A 126 13.55 0.92 -16.83
CA ASP A 126 13.17 1.93 -17.83
C ASP A 126 12.53 3.18 -17.21
N ILE A 127 12.45 3.24 -15.87
CA ILE A 127 11.79 4.33 -15.15
C ILE A 127 12.57 5.64 -15.33
N LYS A 128 11.85 6.72 -15.68
CA LYS A 128 12.42 8.08 -15.65
C LYS A 128 12.30 8.74 -14.29
N GLY A 129 11.19 8.48 -13.57
CA GLY A 129 11.02 8.90 -12.18
C GLY A 129 10.65 10.37 -11.99
N GLU A 130 10.11 11.02 -13.03
CA GLU A 130 9.76 12.45 -13.00
C GLU A 130 8.34 12.69 -12.47
N ASP A 131 7.37 11.87 -12.89
CA ASP A 131 5.93 12.11 -12.68
C ASP A 131 5.25 11.08 -11.76
N GLY A 132 5.97 10.03 -11.34
CA GLY A 132 5.41 8.93 -10.55
C GLY A 132 4.56 7.95 -11.35
N LEU A 133 4.53 8.08 -12.68
CA LEU A 133 3.78 7.23 -13.59
C LEU A 133 4.73 6.36 -14.42
N ARG A 134 5.79 6.92 -15.00
CA ARG A 134 6.70 6.22 -15.93
C ARG A 134 8.18 6.44 -15.65
#